data_AF-A0A7Y2JR88-F1
#
_entry.id   AF-A0A7Y2JR88-F1
#
_cell.length_a   1.000
_cell.length_b   1.000
_cell.length_c   1.000
_cell.angle_alpha   90.00
_cell.angle_beta   90.00
_cell.angle_gamma   90.00
#
_symmetry.space_group_name_H-M   'P 1'
#
loop_
_entity.id
_entity.type
_entity.pdbx_description
1 polymer ?
#
loop_
_entity_poly.entity_id
_entity_poly.type
_entity_poly.pdbx_seq_one_letter_code
_entity_poly.pdbx_strand_id
1 'polypeptide(L)'
;MTCSESRDRLLEAEVHELRGEGDSALAGHILTCTRCRALADRILEEQDHILAALTALTPPGSADQAARVAARHSRWRQFRTRALIPAAAAAAALALLLFRGADQQFSTTPNALAPTPLVEASQDQDVIVYHTANPDIVVVWLY
;
A
#
# COMPACT_ATOMS: atom_id res chain seq x y z
N MET A 1 -6.01 40.97 -26.91
CA MET A 1 -4.81 40.10 -26.87
C MET A 1 -4.74 39.26 -28.13
N THR A 2 -3.54 38.81 -28.49
CA THR A 2 -3.29 37.90 -29.61
C THR A 2 -3.35 36.44 -29.16
N CYS A 3 -3.57 35.50 -30.08
CA CYS A 3 -3.59 34.07 -29.72
C CYS A 3 -2.25 33.53 -29.23
N SER A 4 -1.11 34.15 -29.60
CA SER A 4 0.20 33.77 -29.07
C SER A 4 0.31 34.15 -27.60
N GLU A 5 -0.01 35.42 -27.28
CA GLU A 5 -0.02 35.89 -25.89
C GLU A 5 -0.98 35.08 -25.00
N SER A 6 -2.14 34.69 -25.53
CA SER A 6 -3.07 33.82 -24.80
C SER A 6 -2.45 32.47 -24.49
N ARG A 7 -1.77 31.85 -25.47
CA ARG A 7 -1.17 30.51 -25.28
C ARG A 7 -0.08 30.50 -24.24
N ASP A 8 0.74 31.55 -24.22
CA ASP A 8 1.81 31.68 -23.24
C ASP A 8 1.24 31.76 -21.81
N ARG A 9 0.05 32.35 -21.67
CA ARG A 9 -0.64 32.50 -20.37
C ARG A 9 -1.50 31.32 -19.95
N LEU A 10 -1.87 30.40 -20.86
CA LEU A 10 -2.81 29.31 -20.54
C LEU A 10 -2.32 28.39 -19.41
N LEU A 11 -1.01 28.18 -19.26
CA LEU A 11 -0.46 27.29 -18.22
C LEU A 11 -0.31 27.96 -16.85
N GLU A 12 -0.33 29.29 -16.81
CA GLU A 12 -0.21 30.09 -15.58
C GLU A 12 -1.58 30.62 -15.10
N ALA A 13 -2.60 30.50 -15.94
CA ALA A 13 -3.94 31.00 -15.69
C ALA A 13 -4.64 30.24 -14.59
N GLU A 14 -5.48 30.95 -13.86
CA GLU A 14 -6.36 30.34 -12.85
C GLU A 14 -7.48 29.52 -13.52
N VAL A 15 -7.99 28.51 -12.80
CA VAL A 15 -9.02 27.59 -13.34
C VAL A 15 -10.28 28.33 -13.81
N HIS A 16 -10.68 29.39 -13.11
CA HIS A 16 -11.85 30.20 -13.49
C HIS A 16 -11.58 30.98 -14.79
N GLU A 17 -10.38 31.52 -14.99
CA GLU A 17 -10.03 32.20 -16.24
C GLU A 17 -10.01 31.25 -17.43
N LEU A 18 -9.53 30.01 -17.24
CA LEU A 18 -9.55 28.96 -18.26
C LEU A 18 -10.97 28.57 -18.68
N ARG A 19 -11.93 28.66 -17.76
CA ARG A 19 -13.37 28.49 -18.06
C ARG A 19 -13.98 29.70 -18.77
N GLY A 20 -13.21 30.76 -18.99
CA GLY A 20 -13.71 32.02 -19.52
C GLY A 20 -14.51 32.82 -18.49
N GLU A 21 -14.34 32.55 -17.20
CA GLU A 21 -15.01 33.28 -16.13
C GLU A 21 -14.15 34.46 -15.66
N GLY A 22 -14.82 35.54 -15.24
CA GLY A 22 -14.19 36.77 -14.78
C GLY A 22 -13.87 37.78 -15.89
N ASP A 23 -13.31 38.91 -15.48
CA ASP A 23 -13.08 40.07 -16.36
C ASP A 23 -11.66 40.13 -16.93
N SER A 24 -10.90 39.04 -16.84
CA SER A 24 -9.54 39.02 -17.34
C SER A 24 -9.51 39.05 -18.87
N ALA A 25 -8.48 39.68 -19.42
CA ALA A 25 -8.33 39.75 -20.87
C ALA A 25 -8.23 38.33 -21.48
N LEU A 26 -7.73 37.35 -20.72
CA LEU A 26 -7.59 35.96 -21.15
C LEU A 26 -8.95 35.27 -21.20
N ALA A 27 -9.74 35.41 -20.13
CA ALA A 27 -11.11 34.91 -20.07
C ALA A 27 -11.96 35.43 -21.25
N GLY A 28 -11.90 36.75 -21.51
CA GLY A 28 -12.57 37.35 -22.67
C GLY A 28 -12.09 36.82 -24.03
N HIS A 29 -10.80 36.50 -24.15
CA HIS A 29 -10.29 35.90 -25.39
C HIS A 29 -10.72 34.44 -25.56
N ILE A 30 -10.73 33.64 -24.48
CA ILE A 30 -11.21 32.25 -24.49
C ILE A 30 -12.70 32.20 -24.90
N LEU A 31 -13.49 33.17 -24.43
CA LEU A 31 -14.90 33.29 -24.82
C LEU A 31 -15.10 33.65 -26.30
N THR A 32 -14.14 34.28 -26.97
CA THR A 32 -14.31 34.75 -28.35
C THR A 32 -13.53 33.92 -29.37
N CYS A 33 -12.46 33.24 -28.96
CA CYS A 33 -11.58 32.46 -29.82
C CYS A 33 -11.76 30.96 -29.62
N THR A 34 -12.36 30.28 -30.60
CA THR A 34 -12.61 28.82 -30.59
C THR A 34 -11.34 27.99 -30.42
N ARG A 35 -10.22 28.42 -30.98
CA ARG A 35 -8.94 27.70 -30.87
C ARG A 35 -8.36 27.75 -29.46
N CYS A 36 -8.43 28.92 -28.81
CA CYS A 36 -7.95 29.05 -27.44
C CYS A 36 -8.91 28.37 -26.45
N ARG A 37 -10.22 28.40 -26.73
CA ARG A 37 -11.21 27.62 -25.99
C ARG A 37 -10.92 26.12 -26.01
N ALA A 38 -10.74 25.53 -27.19
CA ALA A 38 -10.43 24.10 -27.30
C ALA A 38 -9.12 23.70 -26.58
N LEU A 39 -8.14 24.62 -26.50
CA LEU A 39 -6.93 24.38 -25.71
C LEU A 39 -7.19 24.46 -24.20
N ALA A 40 -7.96 25.45 -23.75
CA ALA A 40 -8.33 25.59 -22.34
C ALA A 40 -9.17 24.38 -21.87
N ASP A 41 -10.15 23.96 -22.66
CA ASP A 41 -10.97 22.77 -22.39
C ASP A 41 -10.10 21.53 -22.21
N ARG A 42 -9.12 21.33 -23.10
CA ARG A 42 -8.19 20.19 -23.00
C ARG A 42 -7.34 20.23 -21.73
N ILE A 43 -6.89 21.42 -21.32
CA ILE A 43 -6.13 21.56 -20.06
C ILE A 43 -7.00 21.18 -18.86
N LEU A 44 -8.27 21.64 -18.84
CA LEU A 44 -9.21 21.32 -17.77
C LEU A 44 -9.53 19.82 -17.71
N GLU A 45 -9.75 19.18 -18.87
CA GLU A 45 -9.98 17.73 -18.96
C GLU A 45 -8.80 16.91 -18.40
N GLU A 46 -7.57 17.29 -18.72
CA GLU A 46 -6.38 16.61 -18.20
C GLU A 46 -6.19 16.84 -16.70
N GLN A 47 -6.50 18.04 -16.19
CA GLN A 47 -6.49 18.30 -14.74
C GLN A 47 -7.50 17.41 -14.01
N ASP A 48 -8.71 17.29 -14.53
CA ASP A 48 -9.75 16.41 -13.97
C ASP A 48 -9.30 14.93 -13.99
N HIS A 49 -8.67 14.49 -15.09
CA HIS A 49 -8.13 13.15 -15.19
C HIS A 49 -7.02 12.88 -14.15
N ILE A 50 -6.10 13.83 -13.95
CA ILE A 50 -5.06 13.73 -12.92
C ILE A 50 -5.68 13.69 -11.52
N LEU A 51 -6.64 14.57 -11.22
CA LEU A 51 -7.33 14.58 -9.93
C LEU A 51 -8.07 13.26 -9.65
N ALA A 52 -8.70 12.68 -10.67
CA ALA A 52 -9.34 11.37 -10.57
C ALA A 52 -8.32 10.26 -10.28
N ALA A 53 -7.18 10.27 -10.97
CA ALA A 53 -6.10 9.31 -10.73
C ALA A 53 -5.52 9.43 -9.31
N LEU A 54 -5.28 10.65 -8.82
CA LEU A 54 -4.82 10.90 -7.46
C LEU A 54 -5.84 10.46 -6.40
N THR A 55 -7.12 10.68 -6.67
CA THR A 55 -8.20 10.23 -5.79
C THR A 55 -8.26 8.70 -5.74
N ALA A 56 -8.07 8.02 -6.87
CA ALA A 56 -8.02 6.56 -6.93
C ALA A 56 -6.82 5.95 -6.17
N LEU A 57 -5.69 6.67 -6.10
CA LEU A 57 -4.53 6.28 -5.32
C LEU A 57 -4.65 6.58 -3.83
N THR A 58 -5.61 7.44 -3.44
CA THR A 58 -5.82 7.79 -2.05
C THR A 58 -6.55 6.65 -1.33
N PRO A 59 -5.96 6.02 -0.29
CA PRO A 59 -6.60 4.94 0.44
C PRO A 59 -7.95 5.41 1.00
N PRO A 60 -9.03 4.61 0.88
CA PRO A 60 -10.31 4.92 1.49
C PRO A 60 -10.19 4.71 3.01
N GLY A 61 -9.70 5.72 3.71
CA GLY A 61 -9.63 5.74 5.16
C GLY A 61 -8.55 6.69 5.67
N SER A 62 -8.90 7.48 6.67
CA SER A 62 -7.88 8.26 7.39
C SER A 62 -6.87 7.31 8.04
N ALA A 63 -5.64 7.79 8.27
CA ALA A 63 -4.62 7.03 9.01
C ALA A 63 -5.17 6.49 10.34
N ASP A 64 -6.10 7.22 10.98
CA ASP A 64 -6.80 6.80 12.19
C ASP A 64 -7.72 5.60 11.98
N GLN A 65 -8.31 5.43 10.80
CA GLN A 65 -9.16 4.30 10.48
C GLN A 65 -8.31 3.03 10.26
N ALA A 66 -7.19 3.16 9.55
CA ALA A 66 -6.20 2.09 9.41
C ALA A 66 -5.63 1.66 10.78
N ALA A 67 -5.26 2.63 11.62
CA ALA A 67 -4.76 2.38 12.97
C ALA A 67 -5.81 1.68 13.86
N ARG A 68 -7.09 2.08 13.77
CA ARG A 68 -8.18 1.44 14.52
C ARG A 68 -8.42 -0.01 14.09
N VAL A 69 -8.38 -0.30 12.79
CA VAL A 69 -8.51 -1.68 12.27
C VAL A 69 -7.33 -2.54 12.74
N ALA A 70 -6.10 -2.03 12.64
CA ALA A 70 -4.89 -2.73 13.11
C ALA A 70 -4.95 -3.01 14.63
N ALA A 71 -5.36 -2.03 15.44
CA ALA A 71 -5.51 -2.18 16.88
C ALA A 71 -6.56 -3.25 17.25
N ARG A 72 -7.68 -3.35 16.51
CA ARG A 72 -8.72 -4.34 16.75
C ARG A 72 -8.23 -5.76 16.48
N HIS A 73 -7.50 -5.97 15.39
CA HIS A 73 -6.89 -7.27 15.07
C HIS A 73 -5.85 -7.70 16.11
N SER A 74 -4.99 -6.77 16.56
CA SER A 74 -3.99 -7.04 17.61
C SER A 74 -4.64 -7.54 18.90
N ARG A 75 -5.67 -6.84 19.39
CA ARG A 75 -6.39 -7.23 20.62
C ARG A 75 -7.03 -8.61 20.49
N TRP A 76 -7.64 -8.92 19.35
CA TRP A 76 -8.25 -10.24 19.12
C TRP A 76 -7.23 -11.38 19.13
N ARG A 77 -6.05 -11.15 18.52
CA ARG A 77 -4.95 -12.12 18.51
C ARG A 77 -4.41 -12.35 19.92
N GLN A 78 -4.27 -11.29 20.72
CA GLN A 78 -3.79 -11.35 22.10
C GLN A 78 -4.78 -12.06 23.04
N PHE A 79 -6.09 -11.91 22.83
CA PHE A 79 -7.10 -12.67 23.56
C PHE A 79 -7.06 -14.17 23.22
N ARG A 80 -6.92 -14.53 21.93
CA ARG A 80 -6.82 -15.96 21.54
C ARG A 80 -5.57 -16.62 22.08
N THR A 81 -4.41 -15.96 22.04
CA THR A 81 -3.19 -16.54 22.60
C THR A 81 -3.29 -16.70 24.11
N ARG A 82 -3.81 -15.71 24.84
CA ARG A 82 -4.01 -15.83 26.30
C ARG A 82 -5.01 -16.92 26.70
N ALA A 83 -6.03 -17.18 25.88
CA ALA A 83 -7.00 -18.24 26.14
C ALA A 83 -6.46 -19.65 25.84
N LEU A 84 -5.58 -19.79 24.83
CA LEU A 84 -5.07 -21.08 24.38
C LEU A 84 -3.81 -21.55 25.12
N ILE A 85 -2.99 -20.63 25.65
CA ILE A 85 -1.78 -20.95 26.42
C ILE A 85 -2.08 -21.83 27.66
N PRO A 86 -3.06 -21.52 28.53
CA PRO A 86 -3.32 -22.35 29.71
C PRO A 86 -3.91 -23.73 29.35
N ALA A 87 -4.70 -23.81 28.27
CA ALA A 87 -5.27 -25.08 27.80
C ALA A 87 -4.19 -26.02 27.23
N ALA A 88 -3.23 -25.47 26.47
CA ALA A 88 -2.09 -26.22 25.95
C ALA A 88 -1.16 -26.70 27.08
N ALA A 89 -0.93 -25.86 28.09
CA ALA A 89 -0.12 -26.23 29.25
C ALA A 89 -0.76 -27.38 30.06
N ALA A 90 -2.08 -27.37 30.25
CA ALA A 90 -2.79 -28.43 30.93
C ALA A 90 -2.73 -29.76 30.15
N ALA A 91 -2.92 -29.72 28.82
CA ALA A 91 -2.81 -30.90 27.97
C ALA A 91 -1.38 -31.48 27.95
N ALA A 92 -0.36 -30.62 27.91
CA ALA A 92 1.04 -31.03 27.99
C ALA A 92 1.40 -31.66 29.34
N ALA A 93 0.89 -31.12 30.46
CA ALA A 93 1.07 -31.72 31.78
C ALA A 93 0.41 -33.10 31.90
N LEU A 94 -0.79 -33.25 31.32
CA LEU A 94 -1.51 -34.53 31.28
C LEU A 94 -0.79 -35.56 30.39
N ALA A 95 -0.28 -35.14 29.23
CA ALA A 95 0.54 -35.97 28.36
C ALA A 95 1.86 -36.40 29.03
N LEU A 96 2.54 -35.50 29.76
CA LEU A 96 3.74 -35.82 30.52
C LEU A 96 3.47 -36.82 31.65
N LEU A 97 2.33 -36.70 32.34
CA LEU A 97 1.92 -37.67 33.35
C LEU A 97 1.62 -39.06 32.76
N LEU A 98 1.03 -39.12 31.56
CA LEU A 98 0.77 -40.38 30.85
C LEU A 98 2.06 -41.00 30.27
N PHE A 99 2.96 -40.19 29.69
CA PHE A 99 4.23 -40.66 29.13
C PHE A 99 5.24 -41.08 30.20
N ARG A 100 5.21 -40.51 31.41
CA ARG A 100 6.11 -40.92 32.49
C ARG A 100 5.81 -42.32 33.05
N GLY A 101 4.66 -42.91 32.70
CA GLY A 101 4.32 -44.31 32.98
C GLY A 101 4.67 -45.27 31.84
N ALA A 102 5.07 -44.76 30.68
CA ALA A 102 5.42 -45.53 29.50
C ALA A 102 6.92 -45.34 29.20
N ASP A 103 7.77 -46.08 29.91
CA ASP A 103 9.11 -46.39 29.41
C ASP A 103 8.95 -47.20 28.11
N GLN A 104 8.82 -46.51 26.98
CA GLN A 104 8.92 -47.11 25.67
C GLN A 104 9.72 -46.18 24.76
N GLN A 105 10.90 -46.68 24.40
CA GLN A 105 11.87 -46.10 23.49
C GLN A 105 11.20 -45.59 22.21
N PHE A 106 11.38 -44.31 21.90
CA PHE A 106 11.18 -43.83 20.53
C PHE A 106 12.44 -43.12 20.05
N SER A 107 13.03 -43.74 19.03
CA SER A 107 14.16 -43.26 18.25
C SER A 107 13.85 -41.91 17.61
N THR A 108 14.78 -40.97 17.75
CA THR A 108 14.80 -39.67 17.08
C THR A 108 15.04 -39.86 15.59
N THR A 109 14.05 -39.58 14.75
CA THR A 109 14.26 -39.31 13.31
C THR A 109 14.83 -37.90 13.12
N PRO A 110 15.87 -37.69 12.28
CA PRO A 110 16.42 -36.36 12.03
C PRO A 110 15.41 -35.50 11.26
N ASN A 111 15.25 -34.27 11.72
CA ASN A 111 14.44 -33.24 11.08
C ASN A 111 15.05 -32.91 9.71
N ALA A 112 14.33 -33.17 8.62
CA ALA A 112 14.77 -32.78 7.29
C ALA A 112 14.76 -31.24 7.20
N LEU A 113 15.92 -30.64 6.94
CA LEU A 113 16.05 -29.21 6.66
C LEU A 113 15.15 -28.87 5.46
N ALA A 114 14.23 -27.93 5.65
CA ALA A 114 13.53 -27.30 4.53
C ALA A 114 14.56 -26.56 3.65
N PRO A 115 14.46 -26.65 2.31
CA PRO A 115 15.42 -26.02 1.42
C PRO A 115 15.32 -24.49 1.51
N THR A 116 16.45 -23.84 1.76
CA THR A 116 16.61 -22.39 1.68
C THR A 116 16.37 -21.95 0.23
N PRO A 117 15.45 -20.99 -0.04
CA PRO A 117 15.25 -20.50 -1.40
C PRO A 117 16.51 -19.78 -1.88
N LEU A 118 17.05 -20.23 -3.01
CA LEU A 118 18.21 -19.62 -3.66
C LEU A 118 17.75 -18.29 -4.29
N VAL A 119 18.12 -17.18 -3.67
CA VAL A 119 17.91 -15.84 -4.21
C VAL A 119 19.19 -15.43 -4.94
N GLU A 120 19.15 -15.48 -6.26
CA GLU A 120 20.26 -15.05 -7.13
C GLU A 120 20.07 -13.55 -7.42
N ALA A 121 20.92 -12.71 -6.81
CA ALA A 121 20.91 -11.27 -7.00
C ALA A 121 21.78 -10.86 -8.20
N SER A 122 21.32 -9.89 -8.99
CA SER A 122 22.12 -9.25 -10.04
C SER A 122 23.25 -8.41 -9.42
N GLN A 123 24.42 -8.33 -10.07
CA GLN A 123 25.62 -7.67 -9.53
C GLN A 123 25.46 -6.17 -9.21
N ASP A 124 24.38 -5.56 -9.70
CA ASP A 124 24.08 -4.13 -9.54
C ASP A 124 22.96 -3.85 -8.53
N GLN A 125 22.53 -4.82 -7.71
CA GLN A 125 21.47 -4.65 -6.72
C GLN A 125 21.85 -5.17 -5.33
N ASP A 126 21.58 -4.36 -4.31
CA ASP A 126 21.69 -4.79 -2.92
C ASP A 126 20.39 -5.49 -2.49
N VAL A 127 20.53 -6.67 -1.90
CA VAL A 127 19.39 -7.51 -1.49
C VAL A 127 19.44 -7.80 -0.01
N ILE A 128 18.37 -7.43 0.70
CA ILE A 128 18.18 -7.80 2.10
C ILE A 128 17.06 -8.84 2.18
N VAL A 129 17.39 -10.02 2.70
CA VAL A 129 16.45 -11.13 2.89
C VAL A 129 16.05 -11.23 4.36
N TYR A 130 14.78 -10.97 4.65
CA TYR A 130 14.21 -11.14 5.99
C TYR A 130 13.44 -12.46 6.08
N HIS A 131 13.89 -13.31 7.01
CA HIS A 131 13.17 -14.53 7.38
C HIS A 131 12.10 -14.20 8.42
N THR A 132 10.84 -14.53 8.13
CA THR A 132 9.74 -14.34 9.08
C THR A 132 9.58 -15.56 9.99
N ALA A 133 8.75 -15.46 11.04
CA ALA A 133 8.42 -16.58 11.91
C ALA A 133 7.66 -17.71 11.19
N ASN A 134 7.17 -17.47 9.97
CA ASN A 134 6.64 -18.49 9.08
C ASN A 134 7.74 -18.89 8.08
N PRO A 135 8.23 -20.14 8.09
CA PRO A 135 9.30 -20.57 7.20
C PRO A 135 8.93 -20.54 5.71
N ASP A 136 7.63 -20.50 5.39
CA ASP A 136 7.13 -20.43 4.02
C ASP A 136 7.10 -18.98 3.47
N ILE A 137 7.43 -17.97 4.28
CA ILE A 137 7.35 -16.56 3.90
C ILE A 137 8.71 -15.89 4.08
N VAL A 138 9.29 -15.50 2.94
CA VAL A 138 10.53 -14.72 2.86
C VAL A 138 10.22 -13.37 2.22
N VAL A 139 10.67 -12.30 2.87
CA VAL A 139 10.55 -10.94 2.34
C VAL A 139 11.90 -10.54 1.74
N VAL A 140 11.91 -10.19 0.47
CA VAL A 140 13.10 -9.76 -0.27
C VAL A 140 12.95 -8.28 -0.60
N TRP A 141 13.88 -7.46 -0.13
CA TRP A 141 13.95 -6.04 -0.45
C TRP A 141 15.11 -5.80 -1.43
N LEU A 142 14.82 -5.16 -2.56
CA LEU A 142 15.76 -4.79 -3.61
C LEU A 142 15.84 -3.25 -3.66
N TYR A 143 17.05 -2.67 -3.74
CA TYR A 143 17.25 -1.23 -3.98
C TYR A 143 18.49 -0.97 -4.84
#